data_AF-A0A5A7TLC3-F1
#
_entry.id   AF-A0A5A7TLC3-F1
#
_cell.length_a   1.000
_cell.length_b   1.000
_cell.length_c   1.000
_cell.angle_alpha   90.00
_cell.angle_beta   90.00
_cell.angle_gamma   90.00
#
_symmetry.space_group_name_H-M   'P 1'
#
loop_
_entity.id
_entity.type
_entity.pdbx_description
1 polymer ?
#
loop_
_entity_poly.entity_id
_entity_poly.type
_entity_poly.pdbx_seq_one_letter_code
_entity_poly.pdbx_strand_id
1 'polypeptide(L)' 'MNKKKPAWRVVKCPKQSGVVECGYYVMRFMRDIIMSTSTSIIQIMKDSPRAYTQDDIDCIRSEWAEFVGKHVHCA' A
#
# COMPACT_ATOMS: atom_id res chain seq x y z
N MET A 1 15.28 -10.05 30.19
CA MET A 1 15.43 -9.42 28.88
C MET A 1 14.84 -8.01 28.95
N ASN A 2 15.63 -6.95 28.75
CA ASN A 2 15.11 -5.59 28.67
C ASN A 2 14.36 -5.42 27.34
N LYS A 3 13.02 -5.41 27.37
CA LYS A 3 12.19 -5.13 26.20
C LYS A 3 12.34 -3.64 25.86
N LYS A 4 13.03 -3.32 24.76
CA LYS A 4 13.01 -1.96 24.21
C LYS A 4 11.59 -1.63 23.77
N LYS A 5 11.11 -0.44 24.13
CA LYS A 5 9.81 0.04 23.64
C LYS A 5 9.89 0.27 22.13
N PRO A 6 8.84 -0.06 21.36
CA PRO A 6 8.79 0.24 19.94
C PRO A 6 8.83 1.76 19.73
N ALA A 7 9.66 2.19 18.77
CA ALA A 7 9.73 3.58 18.36
C ALA A 7 8.72 3.84 17.24
N TRP A 8 7.63 4.52 17.56
CA TRP A 8 6.63 4.93 16.58
C TRP A 8 7.14 6.12 15.76
N ARG A 9 6.96 6.06 14.44
CA ARG A 9 7.35 7.12 13.50
C ARG A 9 6.12 7.52 12.71
N VAL A 10 5.85 8.83 12.64
CA VAL A 10 4.86 9.38 11.73
C VAL A 10 5.51 9.53 10.36
N VAL A 11 4.90 8.95 9.33
CA VAL A 11 5.38 8.99 7.95
C VAL A 11 4.33 9.72 7.12
N LYS A 12 4.78 10.64 6.26
CA LYS A 12 3.90 11.25 5.26
C LYS A 12 3.65 10.21 4.17
N CYS A 13 2.40 9.89 3.89
CA CYS A 13 2.01 8.92 2.87
C CYS A 13 0.83 9.44 2.03
N PRO A 14 0.55 8.82 0.87
CA PRO A 14 -0.63 9.12 0.08
C PRO A 14 -1.91 8.96 0.90
N LYS A 15 -2.72 10.00 0.96
CA LYS A 15 -3.96 10.04 1.75
C LYS A 15 -5.17 9.96 0.83
N GLN A 16 -6.07 9.03 1.15
CA GLN A 16 -7.34 8.89 0.45
C GLN A 16 -8.25 10.11 0.66
N SER A 17 -9.04 10.45 -0.35
CA SER A 17 -9.98 11.58 -0.31
C SER A 17 -11.42 11.14 -0.01
N GLY A 18 -11.79 9.95 -0.44
CA GLY A 18 -13.08 9.31 -0.20
C GLY A 18 -13.05 8.35 0.98
N VAL A 19 -14.10 7.52 1.06
CA VAL A 19 -14.38 6.64 2.21
C VAL A 19 -14.39 5.16 1.87
N VAL A 20 -14.33 4.79 0.59
CA VAL A 20 -14.53 3.41 0.13
C VAL A 20 -13.25 2.76 -0.39
N GLU A 21 -12.23 3.57 -0.69
CA GLU A 21 -11.00 3.12 -1.33
C GLU A 21 -9.87 2.76 -0.34
N CYS A 22 -10.16 2.77 0.97
CA CYS A 22 -9.16 2.55 2.02
C CYS A 22 -8.40 1.23 1.86
N GLY A 23 -9.09 0.14 1.51
CA GLY A 23 -8.46 -1.15 1.25
C GLY A 23 -7.48 -1.10 0.09
N TYR A 24 -7.84 -0.39 -0.99
CA TYR A 24 -6.96 -0.24 -2.15
C TYR A 24 -5.74 0.64 -1.86
N TYR A 25 -5.90 1.69 -1.05
CA TYR A 25 -4.79 2.50 -0.57
C TYR A 25 -3.79 1.68 0.23
N VAL A 26 -4.26 0.83 1.15
CA VAL A 26 -3.39 -0.07 1.92
C VAL A 26 -2.68 -1.06 1.00
N MET A 27 -3.40 -1.70 0.07
CA MET A 27 -2.79 -2.64 -0.88
C MET A 27 -1.73 -1.97 -1.76
N ARG A 28 -2.02 -0.78 -2.29
CA ARG A 28 -1.04 -0.02 -3.09
C ARG A 28 0.19 0.37 -2.27
N PHE A 29 -0.02 0.85 -1.06
CA PHE A 29 1.06 1.21 -0.14
C PHE A 29 1.97 0.03 0.19
N MET A 30 1.39 -1.15 0.46
CA MET A 30 2.16 -2.38 0.68
C MET A 30 2.95 -2.78 -0.57
N ARG A 31 2.37 -2.62 -1.76
CA ARG A 31 3.07 -2.87 -3.03
C ARG A 31 4.26 -1.95 -3.22
N ASP A 32 4.10 -0.65 -2.97
CA ASP A 32 5.19 0.33 -3.06
C ASP A 32 6.35 -0.02 -2.11
N ILE A 33 6.04 -0.54 -0.91
CA ILE A 33 7.06 -1.02 0.04
C ILE A 33 7.80 -2.23 -0.51
N ILE A 34 7.06 -3.25 -0.98
CA ILE A 34 7.63 -4.52 -1.45
C ILE A 34 8.49 -4.31 -2.71
N MET A 35 8.08 -3.41 -3.60
CA MET A 35 8.80 -3.11 -4.83
C MET A 35 10.01 -2.20 -4.62
N SER A 36 10.12 -1.53 -3.47
CA SER A 36 11.27 -0.67 -3.19
C SER A 36 12.52 -1.47 -2.87
N THR A 37 13.67 -0.99 -3.32
CA THR A 37 14.98 -1.47 -2.87
C THR A 37 15.42 -0.84 -1.54
N SER A 38 14.69 0.17 -1.05
CA SER A 38 14.98 0.81 0.23
C SER A 38 14.47 -0.01 1.41
N THR A 39 15.25 -0.04 2.49
CA THR A 39 14.86 -0.63 3.77
C THR A 39 14.20 0.38 4.71
N SER A 40 14.02 1.63 4.30
CA SER A 40 13.51 2.72 5.13
C SER A 40 12.21 3.28 4.57
N ILE A 41 11.11 3.09 5.30
CA ILE A 41 9.78 3.61 4.92
C ILE A 41 9.78 5.13 4.67
N ILE A 42 10.61 5.87 5.39
CA ILE A 42 10.75 7.33 5.21
C ILE A 42 11.32 7.65 3.83
N GLN A 43 12.29 6.86 3.35
CA GLN A 43 12.86 7.03 2.02
C GLN A 43 11.88 6.61 0.94
N ILE A 44 11.16 5.50 1.12
CA ILE A 44 10.15 5.02 0.17
C ILE A 44 9.08 6.10 -0.03
N MET A 45 8.63 6.73 1.06
CA MET A 45 7.54 7.70 1.01
C MET A 45 7.98 9.16 0.81
N LYS A 46 9.30 9.42 0.73
CA LYS A 46 9.85 10.78 0.66
C LYS A 46 9.25 11.58 -0.51
N ASP A 47 9.21 10.95 -1.67
CA ASP A 47 8.75 11.54 -2.93
C ASP A 47 7.35 11.01 -3.33
N SER A 48 6.64 10.39 -2.38
CA SER A 48 5.29 9.87 -2.63
C SER A 48 4.31 11.01 -2.92
N PRO A 49 3.34 10.79 -3.82
CA PRO A 49 2.31 11.78 -4.11
C PRO A 49 1.42 12.03 -2.88
N ARG A 50 0.65 13.13 -2.88
CA ARG A 50 -0.28 13.42 -1.77
C ARG A 50 -1.44 12.42 -1.69
N ALA A 51 -1.79 11.81 -2.81
CA ALA A 51 -2.85 10.82 -2.96
C ALA A 51 -2.49 9.90 -4.12
N TYR A 52 -2.99 8.67 -4.10
CA TYR A 52 -2.91 7.80 -5.27
C TYR A 52 -3.90 8.25 -6.33
N THR A 53 -3.53 8.11 -7.59
CA THR A 53 -4.43 8.40 -8.72
C THR A 53 -5.46 7.28 -8.88
N GLN A 54 -6.51 7.52 -9.67
CA GLN A 54 -7.47 6.46 -9.99
C GLN A 54 -6.78 5.31 -10.73
N ASP A 55 -5.84 5.61 -11.61
CA ASP A 55 -5.07 4.61 -12.37
C ASP A 55 -4.22 3.70 -11.44
N ASP A 56 -3.59 4.28 -10.41
CA ASP A 56 -2.85 3.51 -9.40
C ASP A 56 -3.76 2.50 -8.69
N ILE A 57 -5.00 2.92 -8.39
CA ILE A 57 -6.00 2.11 -7.71
C ILE A 57 -6.58 1.05 -8.67
N ASP A 58 -6.84 1.41 -9.91
CA ASP A 58 -7.40 0.52 -10.94
C ASP A 58 -6.42 -0.59 -11.32
N CYS A 59 -5.11 -0.29 -11.31
CA CYS A 59 -4.05 -1.28 -11.44
C CYS A 59 -4.14 -2.35 -10.35
N ILE A 60 -4.23 -1.96 -9.08
CA ILE A 60 -4.38 -2.90 -7.96
C ILE A 60 -5.70 -3.67 -8.06
N ARG A 61 -6.79 -2.98 -8.41
CA ARG A 61 -8.12 -3.59 -8.52
C ARG A 61 -8.14 -4.70 -9.58
N SER A 62 -7.57 -4.42 -10.74
CA SER A 62 -7.56 -5.35 -11.88
C SER A 62 -6.70 -6.57 -11.58
N GLU A 63 -5.50 -6.39 -11.06
CA GLU A 63 -4.61 -7.49 -10.68
C GLU A 63 -5.21 -8.38 -9.58
N TRP A 64 -5.83 -7.76 -8.57
CA TRP A 64 -6.47 -8.51 -7.49
C TRP A 64 -7.69 -9.28 -7.99
N ALA A 65 -8.54 -8.66 -8.83
CA ALA A 65 -9.69 -9.32 -9.42
C ALA A 65 -9.28 -10.50 -10.32
N GLU A 66 -8.21 -10.34 -11.12
CA GLU A 66 -7.65 -11.41 -11.93
C GLU A 66 -7.13 -12.57 -11.06
N PHE A 67 -6.36 -12.25 -10.02
CA PHE A 67 -5.85 -13.26 -9.09
C PHE A 67 -7.00 -14.02 -8.42
N VAL A 68 -7.96 -13.31 -7.81
CA VAL A 68 -9.09 -13.94 -7.13
C VAL A 68 -9.94 -14.74 -8.11
N GLY A 69 -10.23 -14.22 -9.30
CA GLY A 69 -10.99 -14.93 -10.34
C GLY A 69 -10.37 -16.28 -10.69
N LYS A 70 -9.03 -16.34 -10.84
CA LYS A 70 -8.32 -17.60 -11.10
C LYS A 70 -8.46 -18.63 -9.97
N HIS A 71 -8.59 -18.19 -8.72
CA HIS A 71 -8.57 -19.07 -7.55
C HIS A 71 -9.97 -19.37 -6.98
N VAL A 72 -10.98 -18.54 -7.27
CA VAL A 72 -12.37 -18.75 -6.82
C VAL A 72 -13.13 -19.71 -7.74
N HIS A 73 -12.81 -19.76 -9.03
CA HIS A 73 -13.41 -20.73 -9.96
C HIS A 73 -12.80 -22.14 -9.87
N CYS A 74 -11.80 -22.35 -9.02
CA CYS A 74 -11.15 -23.64 -8.80
C CYS A 74 -11.54 -24.31 -7.46
N ALA A 75 -12.55 -23.78 -6.75
CA ALA A 75 -13.04 -24.30 -5.47
C ALA A 75 -14.46 -24.88 -5.59
#